data_AF-A0AAV7D8V1-F1
#
_entry.id   AF-A0AAV7D8V1-F1
#
_cell.length_a   1.000
_cell.length_b   1.000
_cell.length_c   1.000
_cell.angle_alpha   90.00
_cell.angle_beta   90.00
_cell.angle_gamma   90.00
#
_symmetry.space_group_name_H-M   'P 1'
#
loop_
_entity.id
_entity.type
_entity.pdbx_description
1 polymer ?
#
loop_
_entity_poly.entity_id
_entity_poly.type
_entity_poly.pdbx_seq_one_letter_code
_entity_poly.pdbx_strand_id
1 'polypeptide(L)'
;MEEQKENRPLQNTGCQEEELCGSIKNVELSAGVKRMVSGGQEDKGIHPTKPSAGDFSDPVYKEIAFANGCINRMGKDELKAKLTELKLDTRGVKDVLKKRLKNYYKKQKLKQPNDFEAYYDYICVIDFEATCEEGNTPDYIHEIIEFPIVLVNTRTMDIEETFQRYVRPELKPKLSEFCINLTGITQELVDKADTFPVVLQSVVDWMREKELGTKFKYAILTDGSWDMSKFLNMQCNVSHIKYPRFAKKWINIRKCYGNFYKVPRNQTKLTTMLEKLGLKYEGRLHCGLDDSKNIARIAIRMLQDGCELRVNERMHTGQLMNVSSSLPLEGAAIPHNPQFKK
;
A
#
# COMPACT_ATOMS: atom_id res chain seq x y z
N MET A 1 40.35 40.14 -24.12
CA MET A 1 41.01 41.07 -23.20
C MET A 1 40.64 40.63 -21.80
N GLU A 2 41.28 39.55 -21.29
CA GLU A 2 42.64 39.55 -20.71
C GLU A 2 42.62 40.30 -19.36
N GLU A 3 43.10 39.76 -18.25
CA GLU A 3 44.25 38.87 -18.09
C GLU A 3 44.05 37.79 -17.01
N GLN A 4 44.70 36.66 -17.27
CA GLN A 4 45.05 35.59 -16.34
C GLN A 4 46.21 36.01 -15.43
N LYS A 5 46.33 35.43 -14.24
CA LYS A 5 47.63 35.00 -13.69
C LYS A 5 47.54 33.62 -13.03
N GLU A 6 48.48 32.79 -13.47
CA GLU A 6 48.83 31.39 -13.16
C GLU A 6 49.26 31.14 -11.69
N ASN A 7 48.89 30.00 -11.07
CA ASN A 7 49.66 28.73 -10.85
C ASN A 7 50.98 28.89 -10.06
N ARG A 8 51.40 28.13 -9.02
CA ARG A 8 51.28 26.72 -8.53
C ARG A 8 52.08 26.64 -7.16
N PRO A 9 52.40 25.48 -6.50
CA PRO A 9 51.61 24.31 -6.06
C PRO A 9 51.96 23.76 -4.63
N LEU A 10 51.21 22.72 -4.20
CA LEU A 10 51.54 21.62 -3.25
C LEU A 10 51.66 21.86 -1.72
N GLN A 11 50.82 21.17 -0.94
CA GLN A 11 51.29 20.02 -0.17
C GLN A 11 50.17 19.02 0.18
N ASN A 12 50.60 17.77 0.17
CA ASN A 12 49.88 16.52 0.21
C ASN A 12 49.75 16.04 1.66
N THR A 13 48.57 15.60 2.11
CA THR A 13 48.43 14.64 3.22
C THR A 13 47.28 13.68 2.91
N GLY A 14 47.49 12.83 1.90
CA GLY A 14 46.81 11.54 1.84
C GLY A 14 47.41 10.60 2.89
N CYS A 15 46.58 10.14 3.83
CA CYS A 15 46.66 8.86 4.55
C CYS A 15 45.66 8.91 5.71
N GLN A 16 44.38 8.55 5.47
CA GLN A 16 43.46 8.07 6.53
C GLN A 16 42.08 7.59 6.03
N GLU A 17 41.72 7.77 4.76
CA GLU A 17 40.36 7.41 4.29
C GLU A 17 40.22 5.99 3.72
N GLU A 18 41.31 5.26 3.43
CA GLU A 18 41.21 3.92 2.82
C GLU A 18 41.04 2.77 3.82
N GLU A 19 41.38 2.94 5.11
CA GLU A 19 41.27 1.85 6.10
C GLU A 19 39.86 1.64 6.69
N LEU A 20 38.94 2.62 6.57
CA LEU A 20 37.60 2.51 7.19
C LEU A 20 36.53 1.89 6.29
N CYS A 21 36.81 1.73 4.99
CA CYS A 21 35.89 1.08 4.03
C CYS A 21 35.94 -0.47 4.12
N GLY A 22 36.97 -1.03 4.76
CA GLY A 22 37.16 -2.48 4.95
C GLY A 22 36.21 -3.14 5.96
N SER A 23 35.63 -2.38 6.89
CA SER A 23 34.90 -2.93 8.04
C SER A 23 33.49 -3.48 7.75
N ILE A 24 33.05 -3.49 6.49
CA ILE A 24 31.76 -4.12 6.10
C ILE A 24 31.96 -5.57 5.63
N LYS A 25 33.20 -6.07 5.51
CA LYS A 25 33.46 -7.44 5.06
C LYS A 25 33.55 -8.50 6.18
N ASN A 26 33.68 -8.14 7.45
CA ASN A 26 33.88 -9.09 8.55
C ASN A 26 32.93 -8.85 9.74
N VAL A 27 31.64 -9.16 9.58
CA VAL A 27 30.77 -9.43 10.73
C VAL A 27 30.42 -10.92 10.70
N GLU A 28 31.41 -11.75 11.03
CA GLU A 28 31.16 -13.14 11.39
C GLU A 28 30.52 -13.21 12.79
N LEU A 29 29.49 -14.04 12.88
CA LEU A 29 28.70 -14.33 14.07
C LEU A 29 29.54 -15.09 15.10
N SER A 30 29.78 -14.50 16.28
CA SER A 30 30.17 -15.28 17.45
C SER A 30 28.93 -15.72 18.22
N ALA A 31 28.71 -17.04 18.23
CA ALA A 31 27.77 -17.71 19.11
C ALA A 31 28.40 -17.89 20.50
N GLY A 32 27.61 -17.65 21.54
CA GLY A 32 27.83 -18.24 22.86
C GLY A 32 27.75 -17.26 24.01
N VAL A 33 26.69 -17.37 24.82
CA VAL A 33 26.81 -17.20 26.27
C VAL A 33 25.97 -18.28 26.95
N LYS A 34 26.64 -18.98 27.88
CA LYS A 34 26.19 -20.11 28.69
C LYS A 34 25.05 -19.72 29.64
N ARG A 35 24.14 -20.67 29.86
CA ARG A 35 23.19 -20.67 31.00
C ARG A 35 23.97 -20.77 32.32
N MET A 36 23.64 -19.91 33.27
CA MET A 36 23.93 -20.12 34.68
C MET A 36 22.66 -19.88 35.48
N VAL A 37 22.30 -20.86 36.31
CA VAL A 37 21.08 -20.92 37.12
C VAL A 37 21.43 -20.53 38.56
N SER A 38 20.67 -19.60 39.11
CA SER A 38 20.41 -19.33 40.53
C SER A 38 19.32 -18.26 40.55
N GLY A 39 18.23 -18.27 41.30
CA GLY A 39 17.88 -18.81 42.61
C GLY A 39 17.04 -17.68 43.25
N GLY A 40 15.81 -17.97 43.67
CA GLY A 40 14.68 -17.03 43.75
C GLY A 40 14.75 -15.84 44.72
N GLN A 41 13.89 -14.84 44.48
CA GLN A 41 12.93 -14.30 45.47
C GLN A 41 11.90 -13.37 44.82
N GLU A 42 10.68 -13.40 45.36
CA GLU A 42 9.49 -12.64 44.99
C GLU A 42 9.62 -11.12 45.28
N ASP A 43 8.99 -10.27 44.48
CA ASP A 43 7.89 -9.37 44.89
C ASP A 43 7.69 -8.19 43.90
N LYS A 44 6.41 -7.80 43.77
CA LYS A 44 5.81 -6.56 43.22
C LYS A 44 5.75 -6.35 41.71
N GLY A 45 4.49 -6.39 41.25
CA GLY A 45 4.06 -6.13 39.89
C GLY A 45 4.54 -4.78 39.35
N ILE A 46 5.17 -4.87 38.18
CA ILE A 46 5.40 -3.76 37.27
C ILE A 46 4.62 -4.11 36.01
N HIS A 47 3.49 -3.44 35.81
CA HIS A 47 2.83 -3.41 34.51
C HIS A 47 3.84 -2.88 33.47
N PRO A 48 4.10 -3.57 32.35
CA PRO A 48 4.95 -3.02 31.31
C PRO A 48 4.22 -1.84 30.66
N THR A 49 4.63 -0.63 31.03
CA THR A 49 4.25 0.59 30.33
C THR A 49 4.70 0.48 28.88
N LYS A 50 3.75 0.54 27.96
CA LYS A 50 4.02 0.66 26.52
C LYS A 50 4.98 1.84 26.28
N PRO A 51 6.01 1.71 25.43
CA PRO A 51 6.79 2.86 25.02
C PRO A 51 5.88 3.87 24.33
N SER A 52 5.90 5.11 24.81
CA SER A 52 5.28 6.23 24.11
C SER A 52 5.96 6.44 22.75
N ALA A 53 5.23 7.05 21.82
CA ALA A 53 5.73 7.34 20.49
C ALA A 53 7.01 8.20 20.54
N GLY A 54 8.14 7.60 20.15
CA GLY A 54 9.27 8.33 19.59
C GLY A 54 10.45 8.64 20.51
N ASP A 55 10.94 7.67 21.30
CA ASP A 55 12.28 7.82 21.89
C ASP A 55 13.36 7.47 20.84
N PHE A 56 13.66 8.42 19.95
CA PHE A 56 14.73 8.31 18.95
C PHE A 56 16.14 8.49 19.55
N SER A 57 16.26 8.52 20.88
CA SER A 57 17.54 8.66 21.59
C SER A 57 18.37 7.38 21.58
N ASP A 58 17.76 6.24 21.25
CA ASP A 58 18.44 4.94 21.21
C ASP A 58 19.62 4.97 20.20
N PRO A 59 20.84 4.56 20.62
CA PRO A 59 22.01 4.47 19.74
C PRO A 59 21.77 3.74 18.41
N VAL A 60 20.85 2.78 18.37
CA VAL A 60 20.48 2.04 17.16
C VAL A 60 20.00 2.97 16.04
N TYR A 61 19.36 4.09 16.37
CA TYR A 61 18.91 5.05 15.36
C TYR A 61 20.06 5.83 14.73
N LYS A 62 21.18 6.05 15.45
CA LYS A 62 22.39 6.63 14.87
C LYS A 62 23.02 5.67 13.86
N GLU A 63 23.06 4.38 14.16
CA GLU A 63 23.52 3.36 13.22
C GLU A 63 22.64 3.28 11.96
N ILE A 64 21.32 3.33 12.14
CA ILE A 64 20.36 3.36 11.02
C ILE A 64 20.57 4.63 10.16
N ALA A 65 20.80 5.78 10.79
CA ALA A 65 21.07 7.03 10.09
C ALA A 65 22.37 6.95 9.27
N PHE A 66 23.43 6.38 9.84
CA PHE A 66 24.70 6.15 9.14
C PHE A 66 24.52 5.22 7.93
N ALA A 67 23.86 4.07 8.13
CA ALA A 67 23.54 3.13 7.05
C ALA A 67 22.72 3.80 5.94
N ASN A 68 21.72 4.60 6.29
CA ASN A 68 20.92 5.37 5.33
C ASN A 68 21.79 6.36 4.53
N GLY A 69 22.78 6.99 5.18
CA GLY A 69 23.76 7.87 4.53
C GLY A 69 24.60 7.13 3.50
N CYS A 70 25.12 5.94 3.84
CA CYS A 70 25.84 5.09 2.89
C CYS A 70 24.96 4.72 1.69
N ILE A 71 23.74 4.21 1.94
CA ILE A 71 22.80 3.80 0.89
C ILE A 71 22.43 4.97 -0.05
N ASN A 72 22.38 6.20 0.46
CA ASN A 72 22.11 7.37 -0.37
C ASN A 72 23.19 7.63 -1.43
N ARG A 73 24.45 7.33 -1.10
CA ARG A 73 25.61 7.53 -1.99
C ARG A 73 25.76 6.41 -3.03
N MET A 74 25.16 5.25 -2.79
CA MET A 74 25.30 4.09 -3.67
C MET A 74 24.79 4.33 -5.11
N GLY A 75 25.51 3.74 -6.07
CA GLY A 75 25.10 3.62 -7.47
C GLY A 75 23.96 2.62 -7.67
N LYS A 76 23.31 2.62 -8.85
CA LYS A 76 22.21 1.67 -9.12
C LYS A 76 22.70 0.22 -9.11
N ASP A 77 23.86 -0.05 -9.70
CA ASP A 77 24.41 -1.41 -9.79
C ASP A 77 24.91 -1.92 -8.45
N GLU A 78 25.49 -1.03 -7.64
CA GLU A 78 25.89 -1.33 -6.27
C GLU A 78 24.67 -1.68 -5.38
N LEU A 79 23.58 -0.91 -5.50
CA LEU A 79 22.31 -1.23 -4.83
C LEU A 79 21.78 -2.60 -5.25
N LYS A 80 21.81 -2.91 -6.54
CA LYS A 80 21.39 -4.22 -7.05
C LYS A 80 22.27 -5.34 -6.49
N ALA A 81 23.60 -5.17 -6.52
CA ALA A 81 24.54 -6.15 -5.99
C ALA A 81 24.26 -6.45 -4.51
N LYS A 82 24.04 -5.41 -3.69
CA LYS A 82 23.68 -5.58 -2.27
C LYS A 82 22.32 -6.23 -2.08
N LEU A 83 21.31 -5.89 -2.88
CA LEU A 83 20.01 -6.55 -2.81
C LEU A 83 20.10 -8.04 -3.22
N THR A 84 20.90 -8.37 -4.23
CA THR A 84 21.18 -9.76 -4.63
C THR A 84 21.84 -10.56 -3.51
N GLU A 85 22.88 -9.99 -2.87
CA GLU A 85 23.57 -10.60 -1.72
C GLU A 85 22.58 -10.94 -0.59
N LEU A 86 21.60 -10.07 -0.36
CA LEU A 86 20.56 -10.23 0.65
C LEU A 86 19.35 -11.05 0.20
N LYS A 87 19.39 -11.63 -1.02
CA LYS A 87 18.28 -12.38 -1.64
C LYS A 87 16.98 -11.56 -1.71
N LEU A 88 17.08 -10.26 -1.90
CA LEU A 88 15.96 -9.35 -2.09
C LEU A 88 15.73 -9.10 -3.58
N ASP A 89 14.50 -8.73 -3.93
CA ASP A 89 14.15 -8.30 -5.29
C ASP A 89 15.06 -7.15 -5.74
N THR A 90 15.51 -7.19 -7.00
CA THR A 90 16.43 -6.22 -7.61
C THR A 90 15.79 -5.38 -8.72
N ARG A 91 14.47 -5.52 -8.93
CA ARG A 91 13.71 -4.78 -9.93
C ARG A 91 13.32 -3.40 -9.41
N GLY A 92 13.13 -2.49 -10.36
CA GLY A 92 12.70 -1.13 -10.14
C GLY A 92 13.77 -0.06 -10.35
N VAL A 93 13.35 1.19 -10.18
CA VAL A 93 14.20 2.37 -10.29
C VAL A 93 15.09 2.57 -9.06
N LYS A 94 16.12 3.41 -9.18
CA LYS A 94 17.12 3.64 -8.11
C LYS A 94 16.49 3.94 -6.75
N ASP A 95 15.44 4.76 -6.70
CA ASP A 95 14.78 5.14 -5.44
C ASP A 95 14.03 3.99 -4.78
N VAL A 96 13.43 3.08 -5.57
CA VAL A 96 12.80 1.85 -5.08
C VAL A 96 13.86 0.95 -4.44
N LEU A 97 14.99 0.73 -5.13
CA LEU A 97 16.09 -0.09 -4.62
C LEU A 97 16.69 0.50 -3.33
N LYS A 98 16.91 1.82 -3.29
CA LYS A 98 17.33 2.53 -2.08
C LYS A 98 16.36 2.31 -0.94
N LYS A 99 15.06 2.50 -1.18
CA LYS A 99 14.05 2.40 -0.14
C LYS A 99 13.97 0.98 0.44
N ARG A 100 14.01 -0.03 -0.43
CA ARG A 100 14.09 -1.46 -0.09
C ARG A 100 15.26 -1.75 0.83
N LEU A 101 16.46 -1.36 0.42
CA LEU A 101 17.69 -1.64 1.17
C LEU A 101 17.69 -0.94 2.54
N LYS A 102 17.27 0.33 2.60
CA LYS A 102 17.15 1.08 3.87
C LYS A 102 16.21 0.40 4.84
N ASN A 103 15.04 -0.04 4.37
CA ASN A 103 14.05 -0.67 5.22
C ASN A 103 14.49 -2.07 5.68
N TYR A 104 15.20 -2.83 4.83
CA TYR A 104 15.80 -4.09 5.25
C TYR A 104 16.75 -3.88 6.45
N TYR A 105 17.71 -2.96 6.34
CA TYR A 105 18.64 -2.67 7.44
C TYR A 105 17.94 -2.12 8.68
N LYS A 106 16.95 -1.23 8.50
CA LYS A 106 16.12 -0.75 9.61
C LYS A 106 15.45 -1.91 10.35
N LYS A 107 14.86 -2.88 9.62
CA LYS A 107 14.19 -4.04 10.21
C LYS A 107 15.17 -4.96 10.95
N GLN A 108 16.34 -5.22 10.37
CA GLN A 108 17.38 -6.03 11.00
C GLN A 108 17.91 -5.42 12.31
N LYS A 109 18.08 -4.09 12.33
CA LYS A 109 18.65 -3.37 13.48
C LYS A 109 17.65 -3.21 14.62
N LEU A 110 16.38 -2.93 14.31
CA LEU A 110 15.38 -2.67 15.35
C LEU A 110 14.90 -3.95 16.07
N LYS A 111 15.19 -5.15 15.55
CA LYS A 111 14.82 -6.48 16.12
C LYS A 111 13.49 -6.47 16.90
N GLN A 112 12.47 -5.76 16.38
CA GLN A 112 11.22 -5.67 17.13
C GLN A 112 10.53 -7.03 17.06
N PRO A 113 9.91 -7.48 18.17
CA PRO A 113 8.99 -8.61 18.08
C PRO A 113 8.00 -8.32 16.95
N ASN A 114 7.71 -9.35 16.16
CA ASN A 114 6.79 -9.26 15.03
C ASN A 114 5.42 -8.78 15.54
N ASP A 115 5.18 -7.48 15.57
CA ASP A 115 3.90 -6.86 15.95
C ASP A 115 2.84 -7.06 14.83
N PHE A 116 3.00 -8.12 14.03
CA PHE A 116 2.06 -8.58 13.01
C PHE A 116 0.70 -8.96 13.61
N GLU A 117 0.61 -9.19 14.92
CA GLU A 117 -0.68 -9.38 15.60
C GLU A 117 -1.52 -8.10 15.63
N ALA A 118 -0.91 -6.92 15.53
CA ALA A 118 -1.63 -5.65 15.52
C ALA A 118 -2.02 -5.18 14.10
N TYR A 119 -1.40 -5.69 13.04
CA TYR A 119 -1.64 -5.25 11.66
C TYR A 119 -2.95 -5.85 11.06
N TYR A 120 -3.32 -5.44 9.85
CA TYR A 120 -4.41 -6.10 9.12
C TYR A 120 -3.99 -7.52 8.74
N ASP A 121 -4.85 -8.50 8.93
CA ASP A 121 -4.69 -9.84 8.36
C ASP A 121 -4.94 -9.82 6.84
N TYR A 122 -5.93 -9.02 6.43
CA TYR A 122 -6.36 -8.92 5.03
C TYR A 122 -6.46 -7.48 4.51
N ILE A 123 -6.19 -7.30 3.23
CA ILE A 123 -6.51 -6.08 2.49
C ILE A 123 -7.47 -6.46 1.36
N CYS A 124 -8.62 -5.79 1.30
CA CYS A 124 -9.60 -5.91 0.22
C CYS A 124 -9.34 -4.80 -0.79
N VAL A 125 -8.78 -5.15 -1.94
CA VAL A 125 -8.53 -4.22 -3.03
C VAL A 125 -9.78 -4.12 -3.91
N ILE A 126 -10.25 -2.90 -4.14
CA ILE A 126 -11.45 -2.60 -4.94
C ILE A 126 -11.08 -1.54 -5.96
N ASP A 127 -11.51 -1.74 -7.21
CA ASP A 127 -11.40 -0.77 -8.30
C ASP A 127 -12.67 -0.85 -9.14
N PHE A 128 -13.57 0.13 -9.01
CA PHE A 128 -14.85 0.08 -9.69
C PHE A 128 -14.70 0.51 -11.14
N GLU A 129 -15.38 -0.22 -12.04
CA GLU A 129 -15.74 0.36 -13.33
C GLU A 129 -17.12 0.99 -13.24
N ALA A 130 -17.30 2.12 -13.94
CA ALA A 130 -18.52 2.88 -13.93
C ALA A 130 -18.91 3.34 -15.34
N THR A 131 -20.20 3.61 -15.55
CA THR A 131 -20.68 4.24 -16.78
C THR A 131 -19.93 5.55 -17.03
N CYS A 132 -19.61 5.83 -18.29
CA CYS A 132 -18.92 7.04 -18.70
C CYS A 132 -19.27 7.44 -20.13
N GLU A 133 -18.99 8.68 -20.49
CA GLU A 133 -19.11 9.23 -21.85
C GLU A 133 -17.79 9.92 -22.23
N GLU A 134 -17.57 10.08 -23.53
CA GLU A 134 -16.42 10.81 -24.05
C GLU A 134 -16.44 12.27 -23.54
N GLY A 135 -15.26 12.83 -23.24
CA GLY A 135 -15.14 14.19 -22.70
C GLY A 135 -15.31 14.32 -21.18
N ASN A 136 -15.85 13.30 -20.49
CA ASN A 136 -15.94 13.23 -19.03
C ASN A 136 -16.50 14.51 -18.39
N THR A 137 -17.73 14.88 -18.78
CA THR A 137 -18.39 16.08 -18.28
C THR A 137 -18.58 16.03 -16.76
N PRO A 138 -18.37 17.14 -16.02
CA PRO A 138 -18.44 17.13 -14.55
C PRO A 138 -19.79 16.69 -13.97
N ASP A 139 -20.88 16.96 -14.68
CA ASP A 139 -22.25 16.68 -14.24
C ASP A 139 -22.74 15.27 -14.61
N TYR A 140 -21.87 14.45 -15.23
CA TYR A 140 -22.23 13.07 -15.56
C TYR A 140 -22.45 12.25 -14.29
N ILE A 141 -23.67 11.70 -14.16
CA ILE A 141 -24.02 10.80 -13.06
C ILE A 141 -23.54 9.40 -13.42
N HIS A 142 -22.42 8.99 -12.80
CA HIS A 142 -21.87 7.66 -13.00
C HIS A 142 -22.61 6.61 -12.17
N GLU A 143 -22.82 5.44 -12.76
CA GLU A 143 -23.32 4.23 -12.11
C GLU A 143 -22.25 3.15 -12.17
N ILE A 144 -22.02 2.43 -11.07
CA ILE A 144 -21.08 1.30 -11.04
C ILE A 144 -21.62 0.20 -11.95
N ILE A 145 -20.74 -0.35 -12.80
CA ILE A 145 -21.04 -1.45 -13.73
C ILE A 145 -20.15 -2.68 -13.52
N GLU A 146 -19.09 -2.57 -12.72
CA GLU A 146 -18.29 -3.69 -12.24
C GLU A 146 -17.92 -3.48 -10.76
N PHE A 147 -18.09 -4.53 -9.95
CA PHE A 147 -17.70 -4.57 -8.54
C PHE A 147 -16.73 -5.73 -8.30
N PRO A 148 -15.42 -5.51 -8.50
CA PRO A 148 -14.39 -6.48 -8.18
C PRO A 148 -13.87 -6.33 -6.74
N ILE A 149 -13.43 -7.43 -6.14
CA ILE A 149 -12.67 -7.43 -4.89
C ILE A 149 -11.53 -8.45 -5.00
N VAL A 150 -10.32 -8.03 -4.69
CA VAL A 150 -9.15 -8.92 -4.56
C VAL A 150 -8.73 -8.96 -3.10
N LEU A 151 -8.71 -10.16 -2.52
CA LEU A 151 -8.36 -10.39 -1.13
C LEU A 151 -6.87 -10.72 -1.01
N VAL A 152 -6.11 -9.81 -0.41
CA VAL A 152 -4.67 -10.00 -0.15
C VAL A 152 -4.48 -10.44 1.29
N ASN A 153 -3.84 -11.59 1.50
CA ASN A 153 -3.39 -12.04 2.82
C ASN A 153 -2.03 -11.41 3.13
N THR A 154 -1.98 -10.58 4.17
CA THR A 154 -0.77 -9.80 4.50
C THR A 154 0.32 -10.64 5.18
N ARG A 155 -0.01 -11.85 5.63
CA ARG A 155 0.94 -12.77 6.27
C ARG A 155 1.65 -13.62 5.22
N THR A 156 0.89 -14.19 4.29
CA THR A 156 1.45 -14.98 3.18
C THR A 156 1.99 -14.10 2.05
N MET A 157 1.57 -12.83 2.00
CA MET A 157 1.92 -11.88 0.94
C MET A 157 1.43 -12.33 -0.44
N ASP A 158 0.21 -12.91 -0.47
CA ASP A 158 -0.38 -13.47 -1.68
C ASP A 158 -1.86 -13.06 -1.83
N ILE A 159 -2.36 -13.18 -3.05
CA ILE A 159 -3.79 -13.06 -3.35
C ILE A 159 -4.44 -14.39 -3.00
N GLU A 160 -5.32 -14.37 -2.00
CA GLU A 160 -5.99 -15.59 -1.53
C GLU A 160 -7.26 -15.87 -2.33
N GLU A 161 -8.00 -14.82 -2.69
CA GLU A 161 -9.26 -14.98 -3.43
C GLU A 161 -9.62 -13.73 -4.23
N THR A 162 -10.47 -13.91 -5.23
CA THR A 162 -11.04 -12.83 -6.03
C THR A 162 -12.55 -12.99 -6.18
N PHE A 163 -13.27 -11.87 -6.06
CA PHE A 163 -14.69 -11.76 -6.32
C PHE A 163 -14.92 -10.77 -7.47
N GLN A 164 -15.86 -11.08 -8.36
CA GLN A 164 -16.24 -10.20 -9.46
C GLN A 164 -17.73 -10.33 -9.75
N ARG A 165 -18.40 -9.19 -9.88
CA ARG A 165 -19.77 -9.08 -10.37
C ARG A 165 -19.89 -7.86 -11.27
N TYR A 166 -20.60 -8.01 -12.37
CA TYR A 166 -21.11 -6.87 -13.12
C TYR A 166 -22.37 -6.35 -12.45
N VAL A 167 -22.68 -5.07 -12.71
CA VAL A 167 -23.83 -4.37 -12.14
C VAL A 167 -24.62 -3.76 -13.28
N ARG A 168 -25.95 -3.94 -13.25
CA ARG A 168 -26.85 -3.31 -14.22
C ARG A 168 -27.13 -1.86 -13.82
N PRO A 169 -26.77 -0.87 -14.64
CA PRO A 169 -27.15 0.53 -14.40
C PRO A 169 -28.65 0.72 -14.66
N GLU A 170 -29.29 1.59 -13.86
CA GLU A 170 -30.75 1.81 -13.90
C GLU A 170 -31.12 3.21 -14.40
N LEU A 171 -30.27 4.24 -14.17
CA LEU A 171 -30.52 5.58 -14.70
C LEU A 171 -30.17 5.70 -16.19
N LYS A 172 -29.01 5.16 -16.59
CA LYS A 172 -28.57 5.10 -17.97
C LYS A 172 -28.24 3.63 -18.34
N PRO A 173 -29.25 2.78 -18.62
CA PRO A 173 -29.05 1.35 -18.87
C PRO A 173 -28.21 1.04 -20.11
N LYS A 174 -28.13 1.97 -21.07
CA LYS A 174 -27.35 1.81 -22.30
C LYS A 174 -25.97 2.42 -22.14
N LEU A 175 -24.95 1.57 -22.23
CA LEU A 175 -23.55 1.99 -22.19
C LEU A 175 -23.21 2.80 -23.45
N SER A 176 -22.38 3.83 -23.28
CA SER A 176 -21.82 4.53 -24.43
C SER A 176 -20.78 3.67 -25.13
N GLU A 177 -20.57 3.91 -26.42
CA GLU A 177 -19.52 3.24 -27.20
C GLU A 177 -18.13 3.50 -26.60
N PHE A 178 -17.90 4.71 -26.07
CA PHE A 178 -16.67 5.04 -25.35
C PHE A 178 -16.48 4.16 -24.10
N CYS A 179 -17.53 3.97 -23.30
CA CYS A 179 -17.48 3.16 -22.09
C CYS A 179 -17.19 1.68 -22.40
N ILE A 180 -17.85 1.13 -23.43
CA ILE A 180 -17.62 -0.25 -23.88
C ILE A 180 -16.17 -0.42 -24.34
N ASN A 181 -15.66 0.49 -25.16
CA ASN A 181 -14.29 0.41 -25.66
C ASN A 181 -13.24 0.61 -24.56
N LEU A 182 -13.49 1.52 -23.62
CA LEU A 182 -12.61 1.75 -22.48
C LEU A 182 -12.57 0.52 -21.57
N THR A 183 -13.72 0.10 -21.04
CA THR A 183 -13.82 -0.92 -19.98
C THR A 183 -13.81 -2.36 -20.50
N GLY A 184 -14.19 -2.57 -21.76
CA GLY A 184 -14.39 -3.89 -22.35
C GLY A 184 -15.68 -4.57 -21.88
N ILE A 185 -16.48 -3.91 -21.05
CA ILE A 185 -17.76 -4.42 -20.56
C ILE A 185 -18.80 -4.21 -21.66
N THR A 186 -19.40 -5.31 -22.13
CA THR A 186 -20.42 -5.27 -23.18
C THR A 186 -21.79 -4.94 -22.62
N GLN A 187 -22.66 -4.42 -23.48
CA GLN A 187 -24.06 -4.18 -23.13
C GLN A 187 -24.75 -5.47 -22.65
N GLU A 188 -24.44 -6.61 -23.24
CA GLU A 188 -25.01 -7.91 -22.86
C GLU A 188 -24.65 -8.32 -21.42
N LEU A 189 -23.42 -8.01 -20.98
CA LEU A 189 -23.00 -8.30 -19.61
C LEU A 189 -23.80 -7.49 -18.59
N VAL A 190 -23.98 -6.19 -18.82
CA VAL A 190 -24.76 -5.34 -17.90
C VAL A 190 -26.27 -5.61 -18.00
N ASP A 191 -26.80 -5.99 -19.16
CA ASP A 191 -28.21 -6.35 -19.31
C ASP A 191 -28.57 -7.59 -18.47
N LYS A 192 -27.66 -8.57 -18.39
CA LYS A 192 -27.82 -9.80 -17.59
C LYS A 192 -27.41 -9.66 -16.13
N ALA A 193 -26.77 -8.56 -15.76
CA ALA A 193 -26.29 -8.33 -14.41
C ALA A 193 -27.43 -8.01 -13.43
N ASP A 194 -27.15 -8.24 -12.14
CA ASP A 194 -28.01 -7.82 -11.05
C ASP A 194 -27.88 -6.30 -10.80
N THR A 195 -28.88 -5.72 -10.13
CA THR A 195 -28.82 -4.30 -9.72
C THR A 195 -27.83 -4.12 -8.58
N PHE A 196 -27.36 -2.88 -8.40
CA PHE A 196 -26.35 -2.57 -7.38
C PHE A 196 -26.71 -3.04 -5.96
N PRO A 197 -27.95 -2.88 -5.44
CA PRO A 197 -28.32 -3.40 -4.12
C PRO A 197 -28.07 -4.91 -3.95
N VAL A 198 -28.38 -5.69 -4.98
CA VAL A 198 -28.23 -7.16 -4.99
C VAL A 198 -26.75 -7.55 -5.07
N VAL A 199 -25.97 -6.86 -5.90
CA VAL A 199 -24.52 -7.08 -5.97
C VAL A 199 -23.83 -6.69 -4.66
N LEU A 200 -24.21 -5.56 -4.05
CA LEU A 200 -23.67 -5.14 -2.75
C LEU A 200 -24.03 -6.13 -1.64
N GLN A 201 -25.22 -6.73 -1.67
CA GLN A 201 -25.58 -7.83 -0.78
C GLN A 201 -24.64 -9.04 -0.97
N SER A 202 -24.42 -9.45 -2.23
CA SER A 202 -23.49 -10.54 -2.57
C SER A 202 -22.06 -10.28 -2.10
N VAL A 203 -21.59 -9.03 -2.22
CA VAL A 203 -20.30 -8.58 -1.69
C VAL A 203 -20.24 -8.75 -0.17
N VAL A 204 -21.27 -8.27 0.54
CA VAL A 204 -21.32 -8.38 2.00
C VAL A 204 -21.31 -9.84 2.45
N ASP A 205 -22.08 -10.70 1.79
CA ASP A 205 -22.16 -12.12 2.13
C ASP A 205 -20.82 -12.81 1.89
N TRP A 206 -20.18 -12.55 0.74
CA TRP A 206 -18.85 -13.06 0.46
C TRP A 206 -17.82 -12.57 1.49
N MET A 207 -17.82 -11.29 1.87
CA MET A 207 -16.90 -10.77 2.88
C MET A 207 -17.13 -11.38 4.28
N ARG A 208 -18.38 -11.72 4.63
CA ARG A 208 -18.71 -12.40 5.89
C ARG A 208 -18.28 -13.85 5.89
N GLU A 209 -18.39 -14.54 4.76
CA GLU A 209 -17.88 -15.91 4.58
C GLU A 209 -16.39 -15.98 4.89
N LYS A 210 -15.64 -14.92 4.54
CA LYS A 210 -14.20 -14.78 4.88
C LYS A 210 -13.94 -14.24 6.29
N GLU A 211 -14.96 -14.13 7.13
CA GLU A 211 -14.89 -13.70 8.54
C GLU A 211 -14.23 -12.31 8.73
N LEU A 212 -14.38 -11.41 7.74
CA LEU A 212 -13.77 -10.08 7.76
C LEU A 212 -14.46 -9.14 8.76
N GLY A 213 -13.66 -8.58 9.67
CA GLY A 213 -14.11 -7.70 10.74
C GLY A 213 -14.63 -8.43 11.98
N THR A 214 -14.79 -9.75 11.92
CA THR A 214 -15.12 -10.60 13.08
C THR A 214 -13.88 -11.32 13.58
N LYS A 215 -13.35 -12.27 12.80
CA LYS A 215 -12.14 -13.03 13.13
C LYS A 215 -10.89 -12.35 12.63
N PHE A 216 -10.95 -11.78 11.43
CA PHE A 216 -9.79 -11.19 10.77
C PHE A 216 -9.91 -9.67 10.68
N LYS A 217 -8.84 -8.97 11.06
CA LYS A 217 -8.75 -7.53 10.88
C LYS A 217 -8.45 -7.23 9.43
N TYR A 218 -9.19 -6.29 8.83
CA TYR A 218 -8.99 -5.97 7.42
C TYR A 218 -9.09 -4.47 7.13
N ALA A 219 -8.66 -4.08 5.93
CA ALA A 219 -8.86 -2.73 5.39
C ALA A 219 -9.25 -2.78 3.91
N ILE A 220 -10.00 -1.78 3.46
CA ILE A 220 -10.23 -1.55 2.03
C ILE A 220 -9.05 -0.76 1.46
N LEU A 221 -8.64 -1.06 0.23
CA LEU A 221 -7.62 -0.35 -0.53
C LEU A 221 -8.11 -0.05 -1.95
N THR A 222 -7.80 1.15 -2.47
CA THR A 222 -8.22 1.62 -3.80
C THR A 222 -7.10 2.40 -4.50
N ASP A 223 -7.14 2.49 -5.85
CA ASP A 223 -6.19 3.28 -6.66
C ASP A 223 -6.55 4.77 -6.76
N GLY A 224 -6.58 5.42 -5.61
CA GLY A 224 -7.01 6.81 -5.48
C GLY A 224 -8.22 6.94 -4.57
N SER A 225 -8.90 8.07 -4.65
CA SER A 225 -10.02 8.37 -3.75
C SER A 225 -11.38 8.17 -4.42
N TRP A 226 -11.43 8.07 -5.74
CA TRP A 226 -12.67 8.18 -6.51
C TRP A 226 -13.62 6.99 -6.30
N ASP A 227 -13.10 5.77 -6.15
CA ASP A 227 -13.93 4.59 -5.90
C ASP A 227 -14.90 4.80 -4.74
N MET A 228 -14.36 5.18 -3.59
CA MET A 228 -15.13 5.32 -2.37
C MET A 228 -15.80 6.69 -2.26
N SER A 229 -15.12 7.77 -2.65
CA SER A 229 -15.64 9.13 -2.45
C SER A 229 -16.58 9.61 -3.56
N LYS A 230 -16.42 9.07 -4.78
CA LYS A 230 -17.20 9.45 -5.96
C LYS A 230 -18.13 8.31 -6.37
N PHE A 231 -17.63 7.20 -6.89
CA PHE A 231 -18.46 6.14 -7.49
C PHE A 231 -19.41 5.49 -6.50
N LEU A 232 -18.90 4.93 -5.39
CA LEU A 232 -19.75 4.31 -4.37
C LEU A 232 -20.71 5.32 -3.72
N ASN A 233 -20.26 6.56 -3.53
CA ASN A 233 -21.09 7.62 -2.95
C ASN A 233 -22.27 7.97 -3.87
N MET A 234 -22.01 8.19 -5.16
CA MET A 234 -23.07 8.45 -6.15
C MET A 234 -23.99 7.25 -6.30
N GLN A 235 -23.43 6.04 -6.43
CA GLN A 235 -24.22 4.82 -6.58
C GLN A 235 -25.15 4.58 -5.38
N CYS A 236 -24.68 4.82 -4.15
CA CYS A 236 -25.55 4.75 -2.97
C CYS A 236 -26.68 5.79 -3.01
N ASN A 237 -26.44 6.97 -3.61
CA ASN A 237 -27.50 7.96 -3.78
C ASN A 237 -28.52 7.54 -4.84
N VAL A 238 -28.06 7.04 -5.99
CA VAL A 238 -28.91 6.52 -7.08
C VAL A 238 -29.78 5.36 -6.59
N SER A 239 -29.19 4.40 -5.88
CA SER A 239 -29.91 3.21 -5.40
C SER A 239 -30.66 3.44 -4.08
N HIS A 240 -30.74 4.69 -3.58
CA HIS A 240 -31.35 5.03 -2.29
C HIS A 240 -30.83 4.21 -1.10
N ILE A 241 -29.53 3.86 -1.09
CA ILE A 241 -28.86 3.08 -0.04
C ILE A 241 -28.05 4.01 0.87
N LYS A 242 -28.06 3.74 2.17
CA LYS A 242 -27.13 4.36 3.12
C LYS A 242 -25.70 3.90 2.84
N TYR A 243 -24.78 4.85 2.78
CA TYR A 243 -23.36 4.56 2.55
C TYR A 243 -22.82 3.49 3.52
N PRO A 244 -22.27 2.35 3.04
CA PRO A 244 -21.85 1.24 3.88
C PRO A 244 -20.78 1.65 4.90
N ARG A 245 -20.97 1.27 6.17
CA ARG A 245 -20.04 1.65 7.26
C ARG A 245 -18.63 1.12 7.02
N PHE A 246 -18.50 -0.10 6.49
CA PHE A 246 -17.23 -0.75 6.23
C PHE A 246 -16.39 -0.03 5.16
N ALA A 247 -17.02 0.74 4.28
CA ALA A 247 -16.37 1.49 3.20
C ALA A 247 -16.02 2.95 3.55
N LYS A 248 -16.33 3.42 4.77
CA LYS A 248 -16.12 4.83 5.15
C LYS A 248 -14.66 5.22 5.33
N LYS A 249 -13.75 4.27 5.40
CA LYS A 249 -12.31 4.46 5.61
C LYS A 249 -11.57 3.51 4.68
N TRP A 250 -10.55 3.98 3.99
CA TRP A 250 -9.77 3.14 3.08
C TRP A 250 -8.30 3.60 2.99
N ILE A 251 -7.51 2.73 2.39
CA ILE A 251 -6.12 2.97 1.99
C ILE A 251 -6.14 3.47 0.55
N ASN A 252 -5.78 4.72 0.34
CA ASN A 252 -5.44 5.22 -0.99
C ASN A 252 -3.98 4.86 -1.28
N ILE A 253 -3.78 3.87 -2.15
CA ILE A 253 -2.43 3.36 -2.43
C ILE A 253 -1.55 4.38 -3.15
N ARG A 254 -2.11 5.30 -3.94
CA ARG A 254 -1.35 6.37 -4.60
C ARG A 254 -0.66 7.27 -3.58
N LYS A 255 -1.37 7.62 -2.50
CA LYS A 255 -0.80 8.40 -1.37
C LYS A 255 0.29 7.61 -0.65
N CYS A 256 0.04 6.34 -0.36
CA CYS A 256 1.04 5.47 0.27
C CYS A 256 2.31 5.36 -0.59
N TYR A 257 2.15 5.10 -1.89
CA TYR A 257 3.24 4.93 -2.85
C TYR A 257 4.10 6.19 -2.95
N GLY A 258 3.47 7.35 -3.16
CA GLY A 258 4.15 8.65 -3.23
C GLY A 258 4.94 8.95 -1.96
N ASN A 259 4.33 8.74 -0.79
CA ASN A 259 4.97 8.99 0.50
C ASN A 259 6.12 8.03 0.81
N PHE A 260 5.99 6.78 0.41
CA PHE A 260 6.94 5.73 0.75
C PHE A 260 8.17 5.76 -0.17
N TYR A 261 7.97 5.81 -1.48
CA TYR A 261 9.06 5.87 -2.47
C TYR A 261 9.51 7.30 -2.81
N LYS A 262 8.90 8.31 -2.18
CA LYS A 262 9.25 9.75 -2.34
C LYS A 262 9.10 10.25 -3.78
N VAL A 263 7.97 9.92 -4.40
CA VAL A 263 7.64 10.37 -5.76
C VAL A 263 6.44 11.33 -5.76
N PRO A 264 6.40 12.30 -6.69
CA PRO A 264 5.27 13.21 -6.82
C PRO A 264 4.00 12.49 -7.33
N ARG A 265 2.83 13.09 -7.08
CA ARG A 265 1.51 12.53 -7.42
C ARG A 265 1.34 12.19 -8.90
N ASN A 266 1.96 12.93 -9.82
CA ASN A 266 1.88 12.62 -11.26
C ASN A 266 2.59 11.29 -11.62
N GLN A 267 3.42 10.73 -10.73
CA GLN A 267 4.08 9.43 -10.89
C GLN A 267 3.37 8.30 -10.16
N THR A 268 2.12 8.51 -9.71
CA THR A 268 1.34 7.50 -8.97
C THR A 268 0.15 6.99 -9.78
N LYS A 269 0.22 7.00 -11.11
CA LYS A 269 -0.74 6.28 -11.96
C LYS A 269 -0.42 4.78 -11.91
N LEU A 270 -1.42 3.90 -11.99
CA LEU A 270 -1.26 2.45 -11.88
C LEU A 270 -0.10 1.90 -12.73
N THR A 271 -0.11 2.17 -14.03
CA THR A 271 0.94 1.73 -14.97
C THR A 271 2.32 2.27 -14.62
N THR A 272 2.42 3.55 -14.21
CA THR A 272 3.69 4.16 -13.78
C THR A 272 4.22 3.55 -12.48
N MET A 273 3.34 3.21 -11.53
CA MET A 273 3.73 2.54 -10.28
C MET A 273 4.30 1.16 -10.58
N LEU A 274 3.61 0.36 -11.41
CA LEU A 274 4.10 -0.95 -11.85
C LEU A 274 5.48 -0.84 -12.53
N GLU A 275 5.61 0.04 -13.51
CA GLU A 275 6.84 0.26 -14.27
C GLU A 275 8.02 0.61 -13.34
N LYS A 276 7.81 1.54 -12.39
CA LYS A 276 8.86 1.96 -11.45
C LYS A 276 9.27 0.87 -10.46
N LEU A 277 8.36 -0.06 -10.17
CA LEU A 277 8.67 -1.28 -9.40
C LEU A 277 9.30 -2.38 -10.27
N GLY A 278 9.37 -2.19 -11.58
CA GLY A 278 9.84 -3.20 -12.54
C GLY A 278 8.85 -4.35 -12.75
N LEU A 279 7.57 -4.08 -12.55
CA LEU A 279 6.45 -4.98 -12.85
C LEU A 279 5.84 -4.60 -14.19
N LYS A 280 5.30 -5.59 -14.90
CA LYS A 280 4.47 -5.39 -16.09
C LYS A 280 3.00 -5.45 -15.68
N TYR A 281 2.17 -4.68 -16.38
CA TYR A 281 0.73 -4.84 -16.27
C TYR A 281 0.31 -6.24 -16.77
N GLU A 282 -0.64 -6.86 -16.07
CA GLU A 282 -1.19 -8.18 -16.40
C GLU A 282 -2.69 -8.10 -16.58
N GLY A 283 -3.22 -8.63 -17.69
CA GLY A 283 -4.66 -8.56 -18.02
C GLY A 283 -5.00 -7.37 -18.92
N ARG A 284 -6.24 -6.90 -18.85
CA ARG A 284 -6.77 -5.80 -19.67
C ARG A 284 -6.91 -4.52 -18.82
N LEU A 285 -6.29 -3.43 -19.25
CA LEU A 285 -6.49 -2.11 -18.63
C LEU A 285 -7.97 -1.73 -18.63
N HIS A 286 -8.46 -1.16 -17.52
CA HIS A 286 -9.86 -0.79 -17.32
C HIS A 286 -10.83 -1.99 -17.27
N CYS A 287 -10.32 -3.18 -17.04
CA CYS A 287 -11.10 -4.28 -16.48
C CYS A 287 -10.89 -4.23 -14.95
N GLY A 288 -11.95 -3.98 -14.18
CA GLY A 288 -11.81 -3.65 -12.77
C GLY A 288 -11.13 -4.77 -11.97
N LEU A 289 -11.41 -6.04 -12.30
CA LEU A 289 -10.72 -7.17 -11.67
C LEU A 289 -9.22 -7.22 -11.98
N ASP A 290 -8.82 -6.99 -13.23
CA ASP A 290 -7.41 -7.02 -13.61
C ASP A 290 -6.66 -5.82 -13.02
N ASP A 291 -7.27 -4.63 -13.00
CA ASP A 291 -6.71 -3.48 -12.32
C ASP A 291 -6.57 -3.74 -10.80
N SER A 292 -7.60 -4.29 -10.15
CA SER A 292 -7.55 -4.70 -8.74
C SER A 292 -6.42 -5.69 -8.44
N LYS A 293 -6.16 -6.67 -9.32
CA LYS A 293 -5.04 -7.61 -9.19
C LYS A 293 -3.69 -6.91 -9.32
N ASN A 294 -3.55 -5.98 -10.26
CA ASN A 294 -2.31 -5.21 -10.41
C ASN A 294 -2.07 -4.26 -9.22
N ILE A 295 -3.13 -3.65 -8.69
CA ILE A 295 -3.07 -2.86 -7.46
C ILE A 295 -2.65 -3.73 -6.27
N ALA A 296 -3.19 -4.95 -6.16
CA ALA A 296 -2.78 -5.93 -5.15
C ALA A 296 -1.29 -6.29 -5.26
N ARG A 297 -0.76 -6.48 -6.48
CA ARG A 297 0.68 -6.72 -6.71
C ARG A 297 1.55 -5.54 -6.26
N ILE A 298 1.10 -4.31 -6.46
CA ILE A 298 1.77 -3.12 -5.91
C ILE A 298 1.73 -3.15 -4.38
N ALA A 299 0.57 -3.42 -3.79
CA ALA A 299 0.40 -3.48 -2.34
C ALA A 299 1.34 -4.53 -1.71
N ILE A 300 1.39 -5.74 -2.27
CA ILE A 300 2.29 -6.82 -1.85
C ILE A 300 3.76 -6.38 -1.94
N ARG A 301 4.18 -5.79 -3.07
CA ARG A 301 5.55 -5.26 -3.23
C ARG A 301 5.89 -4.20 -2.18
N MET A 302 4.96 -3.30 -1.89
CA MET A 302 5.13 -2.27 -0.86
C MET A 302 5.27 -2.87 0.54
N LEU A 303 4.43 -3.84 0.90
CA LEU A 303 4.51 -4.57 2.16
C LEU A 303 5.86 -5.30 2.30
N GLN A 304 6.31 -5.99 1.24
CA GLN A 304 7.62 -6.64 1.17
C GLN A 304 8.79 -5.66 1.27
N ASP A 305 8.62 -4.43 0.78
CA ASP A 305 9.58 -3.33 0.97
C ASP A 305 9.56 -2.76 2.41
N GLY A 306 8.66 -3.23 3.28
CA GLY A 306 8.50 -2.74 4.64
C GLY A 306 7.67 -1.46 4.74
N CYS A 307 6.78 -1.20 3.77
CA CYS A 307 5.74 -0.20 3.93
C CYS A 307 4.62 -0.78 4.80
N GLU A 308 4.22 -0.05 5.84
CA GLU A 308 2.99 -0.35 6.57
C GLU A 308 1.83 0.40 5.88
N LEU A 309 1.08 -0.30 5.02
CA LEU A 309 -0.09 0.28 4.35
C LEU A 309 -1.18 0.53 5.40
N ARG A 310 -1.64 1.77 5.54
CA ARG A 310 -2.60 2.17 6.57
C ARG A 310 -3.68 3.04 5.99
N VAL A 311 -4.87 2.98 6.59
CA VAL A 311 -6.00 3.85 6.25
C VAL A 311 -5.52 5.29 6.32
N ASN A 312 -5.72 6.01 5.21
CA ASN A 312 -5.24 7.38 5.04
C ASN A 312 -6.32 8.32 4.46
N GLU A 313 -7.48 7.78 4.09
CA GLU A 313 -8.64 8.53 3.62
C GLU A 313 -9.93 8.02 4.27
N ARG A 314 -10.93 8.91 4.38
CA ARG A 314 -12.26 8.60 4.88
C ARG A 314 -13.34 9.48 4.25
N MET A 315 -14.57 8.98 4.26
CA MET A 315 -15.78 9.78 4.08
C MET A 315 -16.33 10.21 5.43
N HIS A 316 -16.53 11.52 5.62
CA HIS A 316 -17.22 12.09 6.77
C HIS A 316 -18.21 13.15 6.29
N THR A 317 -19.48 13.06 6.70
CA THR A 317 -20.55 14.00 6.31
C THR A 317 -20.59 14.30 4.80
N GLY A 318 -20.38 13.28 3.96
CA GLY A 318 -20.38 13.42 2.50
C GLY A 318 -19.10 13.99 1.88
N GLN A 319 -18.08 14.31 2.70
CA GLN A 319 -16.82 14.88 2.25
C GLN A 319 -15.65 13.92 2.42
N LEU A 320 -14.71 13.97 1.46
CA LEU A 320 -13.43 13.29 1.52
C LEU A 320 -12.50 13.98 2.52
N MET A 321 -11.97 13.23 3.47
CA MET A 321 -10.98 13.71 4.46
C MET A 321 -9.76 12.79 4.53
N ASN A 322 -8.63 13.36 4.94
CA ASN A 322 -7.45 12.56 5.29
C ASN A 322 -7.61 11.93 6.68
N VAL A 323 -6.97 10.78 6.88
CA VAL A 323 -6.79 10.15 8.19
C VAL A 323 -5.34 10.35 8.63
N SER A 324 -5.15 10.82 9.87
CA SER A 324 -3.80 11.07 10.40
C SER A 324 -3.03 9.77 10.57
N SER A 325 -1.75 9.78 10.16
CA SER A 325 -0.83 8.67 10.39
C SER A 325 -0.49 8.47 11.87
N SER A 326 -0.75 9.43 12.75
CA SER A 326 -0.51 9.26 14.20
C SER A 326 -1.58 8.43 14.91
N LEU A 327 -2.75 8.20 14.28
CA LEU A 327 -3.83 7.43 14.90
C LEU A 327 -3.49 5.93 14.98
N PRO A 328 -4.03 5.20 15.98
CA PRO A 328 -3.90 3.75 16.03
C PRO A 328 -4.40 3.07 14.76
N LEU A 329 -3.87 1.88 14.47
CA LEU A 329 -4.33 1.06 13.36
C LEU A 329 -5.67 0.40 13.72
N GLU A 330 -6.73 0.82 13.04
CA GLU A 330 -8.09 0.30 13.21
C GLU A 330 -8.51 -0.48 11.97
N GLY A 331 -9.09 -1.67 12.17
CA GLY A 331 -9.73 -2.43 11.09
C GLY A 331 -11.01 -1.76 10.59
N ALA A 332 -11.41 -2.09 9.37
CA ALA A 332 -12.72 -1.75 8.84
C ALA A 332 -13.82 -2.43 9.66
N ALA A 333 -15.00 -1.79 9.71
CA ALA A 333 -16.16 -2.32 10.42
C ALA A 333 -16.68 -3.59 9.74
N ILE A 334 -17.34 -4.47 10.50
CA ILE A 334 -18.01 -5.66 9.98
C ILE A 334 -18.96 -5.27 8.81
N PRO A 335 -18.90 -5.95 7.67
CA PRO A 335 -19.78 -5.67 6.54
C PRO A 335 -21.23 -6.05 6.90
N HIS A 336 -22.14 -5.11 6.62
CA HIS A 336 -23.58 -5.28 6.84
C HIS A 336 -24.36 -5.06 5.56
N ASN A 337 -25.47 -5.80 5.44
CA ASN A 337 -26.40 -5.71 4.31
C ASN A 337 -26.80 -4.25 4.04
N PRO A 338 -26.99 -3.87 2.76
CA PRO A 338 -27.42 -2.54 2.40
C PRO A 338 -28.71 -2.16 3.13
N GLN A 339 -28.75 -0.93 3.64
CA GLN A 339 -29.92 -0.36 4.27
C GLN A 339 -30.45 0.75 3.38
N PHE A 340 -31.71 0.64 2.97
CA PHE A 340 -32.36 1.72 2.22
C PHE A 340 -32.52 2.97 3.10
N LYS A 341 -32.39 4.14 2.48
CA LYS A 341 -32.74 5.43 3.08
C LYS A 341 -34.27 5.45 3.22
N LYS A 342 -34.75 5.95 4.37
CA LYS A 342 -36.19 6.12 4.61
C LYS A 342 -36.71 7.30 3.81
#